data_AF-A0A418VBN6-F1
#
_entry.id   AF-A0A418VBN6-F1
#
_cell.length_a   1.000
_cell.length_b   1.000
_cell.length_c   1.000
_cell.angle_alpha   90.00
_cell.angle_beta   90.00
_cell.angle_gamma   90.00
#
_symmetry.space_group_name_H-M   'P 1'
#
loop_
_entity.id
_entity.type
_entity.pdbx_description
1 polymer ?
#
loop_
_entity_poly.entity_id
_entity_poly.type
_entity_poly.pdbx_seq_one_letter_code
_entity_poly.pdbx_strand_id
1 'polypeptide(L)'
;MNPRLLVLAATLLMSVAGAYTVKKGDTLYSIATANRISVQELKRLNQLSGDTISVGQVLRVSAGDPTTPSAPARPAGLAPIITPKPSTTNTGLPEKRLPPPLSAAQLASTPAGTRLDGVDISAPASLTMGQAFIMRLSGPNAGNVTVSFPSEVGEDVREPNERLKPIGAAGEYRILGRVVLGKTTPLVYEVKLGDQLVRGRIPVTDLNQSVQHLNLPPKISGVLQDPGRTAEEQLVEAAYARRTPQQWLKPFAPALNTRAVSSSFGQPRTYVAGGPVSYHYGLDYPAPSGTPVLAVNDGTVVIAGKYPVRGNLVAIDHGAGLISLYFHQSRVLVKVGDRVVRGQKIGQVGSTGLSAGPHLHLEMRVRGEGTNPQDWLGRLWPR
;
A
#
# COMPACT_ATOMS: atom_id res chain seq x y z
N MET A 1 -50.01 -23.99 -16.55
CA MET A 1 -49.34 -22.83 -15.90
C MET A 1 -48.92 -23.28 -14.51
N ASN A 2 -47.63 -23.22 -14.16
CA ASN A 2 -47.11 -23.57 -12.83
C ASN A 2 -46.08 -22.50 -12.41
N PRO A 3 -46.31 -21.72 -11.34
CA PRO A 3 -45.31 -20.77 -10.86
C PRO A 3 -44.25 -21.50 -10.04
N ARG A 4 -42.99 -21.48 -10.49
CA ARG A 4 -41.87 -21.93 -9.65
C ARG A 4 -41.49 -20.83 -8.67
N LEU A 5 -41.85 -21.04 -7.41
CA LEU A 5 -41.46 -20.20 -6.28
C LEU A 5 -39.93 -20.18 -6.13
N LEU A 6 -39.31 -19.03 -6.36
CA LEU A 6 -37.86 -18.87 -6.17
C LEU A 6 -37.58 -18.62 -4.69
N VAL A 7 -37.16 -19.66 -3.96
CA VAL A 7 -36.75 -19.50 -2.55
C VAL A 7 -35.38 -18.82 -2.51
N LEU A 8 -35.37 -17.53 -2.18
CA LEU A 8 -34.15 -16.76 -1.99
C LEU A 8 -33.52 -17.15 -0.64
N ALA A 9 -32.57 -18.10 -0.66
CA ALA A 9 -31.83 -18.53 0.52
C ALA A 9 -30.86 -17.43 0.98
N ALA A 10 -31.36 -16.48 1.77
CA ALA A 10 -30.53 -15.48 2.44
C ALA A 10 -29.69 -16.15 3.54
N THR A 11 -28.41 -16.40 3.25
CA THR A 11 -27.47 -17.00 4.20
C THR A 11 -27.10 -16.00 5.30
N LEU A 12 -27.95 -15.88 6.31
CA LEU A 12 -27.68 -15.12 7.53
C LEU A 12 -26.57 -15.83 8.33
N LEU A 13 -25.32 -15.48 8.05
CA LEU A 13 -24.17 -15.94 8.82
C LEU A 13 -24.26 -15.39 10.25
N MET A 14 -24.55 -16.27 11.20
CA MET A 14 -24.52 -15.94 12.62
C MET A 14 -23.11 -15.52 13.03
N SER A 15 -22.97 -14.27 13.51
CA SER A 15 -21.83 -13.88 14.31
C SER A 15 -21.91 -14.61 15.65
N VAL A 16 -21.00 -15.56 15.89
CA VAL A 16 -20.79 -16.09 17.24
C VAL A 16 -20.29 -14.93 18.10
N ALA A 17 -20.97 -14.65 19.22
CA ALA A 17 -20.70 -13.46 20.02
C ALA A 17 -19.21 -13.41 20.44
N GLY A 18 -18.51 -12.36 20.03
CA GLY A 18 -17.09 -12.12 20.34
C GLY A 18 -16.07 -12.72 19.39
N ALA A 19 -16.47 -13.34 18.27
CA ALA A 19 -15.55 -13.84 17.25
C ALA A 19 -15.85 -13.29 15.84
N TYR A 20 -14.81 -12.92 15.09
CA TYR A 20 -14.87 -12.43 13.72
C TYR A 20 -13.94 -13.23 12.81
N THR A 21 -14.47 -13.83 11.74
CA THR A 21 -13.67 -14.50 10.72
C THR A 21 -13.17 -13.50 9.68
N VAL A 22 -11.85 -13.33 9.59
CA VAL A 22 -11.16 -12.45 8.64
C VAL A 22 -11.57 -12.77 7.20
N LYS A 23 -12.05 -11.76 6.48
CA LYS A 23 -12.47 -11.88 5.08
C LYS A 23 -11.39 -11.36 4.14
N LYS A 24 -11.54 -11.68 2.85
CA LYS A 24 -10.69 -11.12 1.79
C LYS A 24 -10.82 -9.59 1.79
N GLY A 25 -9.68 -8.90 1.93
CA GLY A 25 -9.62 -7.43 1.97
C GLY A 25 -9.81 -6.81 3.36
N ASP A 26 -9.91 -7.62 4.42
CA ASP A 26 -9.85 -7.09 5.79
C ASP A 26 -8.41 -6.73 6.19
N THR A 27 -8.31 -5.72 7.05
CA THR A 27 -7.11 -5.30 7.80
C THR A 27 -7.44 -5.35 9.29
N LEU A 28 -6.45 -5.37 10.19
CA LEU A 28 -6.76 -5.27 11.62
C LEU A 28 -7.51 -3.97 11.94
N TYR A 29 -7.17 -2.89 11.24
CA TYR A 29 -7.90 -1.63 11.33
C TYR A 29 -9.38 -1.74 10.88
N SER A 30 -9.69 -2.39 9.75
CA SER A 30 -11.10 -2.53 9.31
C SER A 30 -11.91 -3.39 10.29
N ILE A 31 -11.33 -4.47 10.79
CA ILE A 31 -11.97 -5.37 11.77
C ILE A 31 -12.17 -4.67 13.10
N ALA A 32 -11.14 -3.99 13.63
CA ALA A 32 -11.22 -3.26 14.89
C ALA A 32 -12.30 -2.16 14.81
N THR A 33 -12.33 -1.42 13.71
CA THR A 33 -13.35 -0.39 13.43
C THR A 33 -14.77 -0.97 13.39
N ALA A 34 -14.97 -2.06 12.64
CA ALA A 34 -16.28 -2.72 12.53
C ALA A 34 -16.81 -3.24 13.88
N ASN A 35 -15.91 -3.64 14.78
CA ASN A 35 -16.22 -4.17 16.10
C ASN A 35 -16.08 -3.13 17.24
N ARG A 36 -15.85 -1.84 16.90
CA ARG A 36 -15.72 -0.70 17.84
C ARG A 36 -14.62 -0.85 18.91
N ILE A 37 -13.53 -1.54 18.58
CA ILE A 37 -12.34 -1.66 19.42
C ILE A 37 -11.13 -0.97 18.74
N SER A 38 -10.03 -0.79 19.47
CA SER A 38 -8.77 -0.31 18.86
C SER A 38 -8.01 -1.47 18.21
N VAL A 39 -7.13 -1.16 17.26
CA VAL A 39 -6.20 -2.17 16.69
C VAL A 39 -5.33 -2.78 17.80
N GLN A 40 -4.86 -1.97 18.74
CA GLN A 40 -4.08 -2.45 19.89
C GLN A 40 -4.88 -3.44 20.75
N GLU A 41 -6.17 -3.18 20.98
CA GLU A 41 -7.06 -4.09 21.72
C GLU A 41 -7.35 -5.37 20.92
N LEU A 42 -7.57 -5.27 19.60
CA LEU A 42 -7.72 -6.43 18.72
C LEU A 42 -6.45 -7.30 18.71
N LYS A 43 -5.25 -6.68 18.63
CA LYS A 43 -3.96 -7.37 18.74
C LYS A 43 -3.80 -8.03 20.10
N ARG A 44 -4.15 -7.33 21.21
CA ARG A 44 -4.11 -7.86 22.59
C ARG A 44 -5.03 -9.06 22.79
N LEU A 45 -6.28 -8.99 22.33
CA LEU A 45 -7.26 -10.08 22.41
C LEU A 45 -6.82 -11.34 21.64
N ASN A 46 -5.94 -11.19 20.65
CA ASN A 46 -5.51 -12.26 19.74
C ASN A 46 -4.02 -12.60 19.83
N GLN A 47 -3.29 -12.01 20.79
CA GLN A 47 -1.86 -12.22 21.00
C GLN A 47 -1.01 -11.94 19.74
N LEU A 48 -1.43 -10.97 18.90
CA LEU A 48 -0.75 -10.63 17.66
C LEU A 48 0.45 -9.72 17.91
N SER A 49 1.65 -10.18 17.56
CA SER A 49 2.91 -9.45 17.68
C SER A 49 3.16 -8.45 16.54
N GLY A 50 2.26 -8.37 15.58
CA GLY A 50 2.38 -7.50 14.41
C GLY A 50 1.03 -7.32 13.72
N ASP A 51 1.07 -6.71 12.54
CA ASP A 51 -0.11 -6.11 11.92
C ASP A 51 -0.77 -7.03 10.88
N THR A 52 -0.27 -8.26 10.73
CA THR A 52 -0.74 -9.21 9.71
C THR A 52 -1.82 -10.16 10.21
N ILE A 53 -2.82 -10.38 9.36
CA ILE A 53 -3.90 -11.36 9.53
C ILE A 53 -4.12 -12.17 8.25
N SER A 54 -4.66 -13.38 8.40
CA SER A 54 -4.92 -14.32 7.32
C SER A 54 -6.41 -14.46 7.04
N VAL A 55 -6.83 -14.51 5.76
CA VAL A 55 -8.23 -14.80 5.40
C VAL A 55 -8.64 -16.16 5.96
N GLY A 56 -9.80 -16.22 6.63
CA GLY A 56 -10.27 -17.40 7.37
C GLY A 56 -9.76 -17.51 8.81
N GLN A 57 -8.81 -16.68 9.24
CA GLN A 57 -8.44 -16.58 10.66
C GLN A 57 -9.63 -16.09 11.48
N VAL A 58 -9.85 -16.69 12.65
CA VAL A 58 -10.88 -16.24 13.59
C VAL A 58 -10.21 -15.36 14.64
N LEU A 59 -10.62 -14.10 14.71
CA LEU A 59 -10.16 -13.13 15.69
C LEU A 59 -11.21 -12.93 16.79
N ARG A 60 -10.77 -12.91 18.04
CA ARG A 60 -11.54 -12.45 19.20
C ARG A 60 -11.74 -10.94 19.10
N VAL A 61 -12.99 -10.50 19.11
CA VAL A 61 -13.40 -9.09 18.97
C VAL A 61 -14.17 -8.56 20.19
N SER A 62 -14.39 -9.41 21.20
CA SER A 62 -14.79 -9.00 22.55
C SER A 62 -14.21 -9.96 23.61
N ALA A 63 -14.21 -9.53 24.86
CA ALA A 63 -13.70 -10.30 26.00
C ALA A 63 -14.78 -11.17 26.68
N GLY A 64 -15.58 -11.90 25.88
CA GLY A 64 -16.63 -12.79 26.41
C GLY A 64 -16.06 -14.05 27.08
N ASP A 65 -16.66 -14.46 28.20
CA ASP A 65 -16.28 -15.66 28.96
C ASP A 65 -16.58 -16.97 28.21
N PRO A 66 -15.80 -18.04 28.46
CA PRO A 66 -15.95 -19.31 27.76
C PRO A 66 -17.01 -20.22 28.41
N THR A 67 -18.01 -20.65 27.63
CA THR A 67 -18.90 -21.77 28.01
C THR A 67 -18.86 -22.88 26.96
N THR A 68 -18.13 -23.96 27.27
CA THR A 68 -18.20 -25.28 26.61
C THR A 68 -19.37 -26.12 27.16
N PRO A 69 -19.84 -27.10 26.36
CA PRO A 69 -19.97 -28.47 26.90
C PRO A 69 -18.96 -29.48 26.28
N SER A 70 -18.89 -30.67 26.87
CA SER A 70 -17.77 -31.65 26.76
C SER A 70 -17.97 -32.80 25.75
N ALA A 71 -16.90 -33.57 25.52
CA ALA A 71 -16.76 -34.72 24.59
C ALA A 71 -17.24 -36.08 25.15
N PRO A 72 -17.12 -37.21 24.41
CA PRO A 72 -15.87 -38.03 24.40
C PRO A 72 -15.52 -38.60 22.99
N ALA A 73 -14.42 -39.34 22.69
CA ALA A 73 -13.41 -40.07 23.47
C ALA A 73 -12.01 -40.14 22.76
N ARG A 74 -10.99 -40.70 23.45
CA ARG A 74 -9.59 -41.03 22.98
C ARG A 74 -9.41 -42.59 22.95
N PRO A 75 -8.24 -43.26 22.78
CA PRO A 75 -6.80 -42.87 22.73
C PRO A 75 -6.27 -42.68 21.29
N ALA A 76 -4.98 -42.50 20.94
CA ALA A 76 -3.68 -42.43 21.67
C ALA A 76 -2.88 -41.17 21.20
N GLY A 77 -1.56 -41.15 20.90
CA GLY A 77 -0.37 -41.76 21.53
C GLY A 77 0.93 -41.04 21.09
N LEU A 78 2.04 -41.19 21.83
CA LEU A 78 3.41 -40.63 21.62
C LEU A 78 3.70 -39.18 22.07
N ALA A 79 5.01 -38.89 22.23
CA ALA A 79 5.62 -38.12 23.33
C ALA A 79 6.06 -36.68 22.97
N PRO A 80 6.51 -35.84 23.93
CA PRO A 80 6.59 -34.38 23.72
C PRO A 80 7.89 -33.92 23.05
N ILE A 81 7.75 -33.00 22.09
CA ILE A 81 8.86 -32.18 21.58
C ILE A 81 8.98 -30.92 22.45
N ILE A 82 10.17 -30.69 22.99
CA ILE A 82 10.49 -29.55 23.85
C ILE A 82 10.47 -28.26 23.00
N THR A 83 9.64 -27.29 23.36
CA THR A 83 9.64 -25.96 22.74
C THR A 83 10.68 -25.06 23.41
N PRO A 84 11.61 -24.44 22.64
CA PRO A 84 12.35 -23.30 23.16
C PRO A 84 11.45 -22.06 23.21
N LYS A 85 11.57 -21.34 24.32
CA LYS A 85 10.90 -20.06 24.66
C LYS A 85 10.92 -19.04 23.51
N PRO A 86 9.84 -18.28 23.25
CA PRO A 86 9.83 -17.28 22.18
C PRO A 86 10.83 -16.15 22.45
N SER A 87 11.71 -15.92 21.48
CA SER A 87 12.66 -14.80 21.51
C SER A 87 11.99 -13.50 21.11
N THR A 88 11.93 -12.55 22.05
CA THR A 88 11.43 -11.19 21.83
C THR A 88 12.49 -10.33 21.15
N THR A 89 12.48 -10.28 19.81
CA THR A 89 13.31 -9.32 19.07
C THR A 89 12.52 -8.04 18.83
N ASN A 90 12.67 -7.07 19.72
CA ASN A 90 12.18 -5.71 19.50
C ASN A 90 12.88 -5.10 18.27
N THR A 91 12.14 -4.89 17.19
CA THR A 91 12.61 -4.00 16.12
C THR A 91 12.56 -2.56 16.64
N GLY A 92 13.71 -1.96 16.91
CA GLY A 92 13.86 -0.65 17.56
C GLY A 92 13.38 0.59 16.77
N LEU A 93 12.35 0.46 15.94
CA LEU A 93 11.57 1.60 15.46
C LEU A 93 10.45 1.87 16.50
N PRO A 94 10.13 3.13 16.83
CA PRO A 94 9.03 3.43 17.73
C PRO A 94 7.72 2.88 17.14
N GLU A 95 7.00 2.04 17.90
CA GLU A 95 5.77 1.41 17.42
C GLU A 95 4.76 2.50 17.07
N LYS A 96 4.44 2.61 15.78
CA LYS A 96 3.69 3.74 15.25
C LYS A 96 2.24 3.66 15.70
N ARG A 97 1.89 4.41 16.74
CA ARG A 97 0.52 4.47 17.25
C ARG A 97 -0.43 4.93 16.16
N LEU A 98 -1.23 4.00 15.65
CA LEU A 98 -2.19 4.27 14.59
C LEU A 98 -3.21 5.32 15.04
N PRO A 99 -3.64 6.23 14.14
CA PRO A 99 -4.77 7.10 14.40
C PRO A 99 -6.01 6.28 14.79
N PRO A 100 -6.83 6.76 15.74
CA PRO A 100 -8.11 6.12 16.03
C PRO A 100 -8.99 6.13 14.76
N PRO A 101 -9.90 5.16 14.60
CA PRO A 101 -10.77 5.14 13.43
C PRO A 101 -11.58 6.42 13.27
N LEU A 102 -11.76 6.86 12.02
CA LEU A 102 -12.61 8.02 11.74
C LEU A 102 -14.03 7.80 12.26
N SER A 103 -14.53 8.76 13.04
CA SER A 103 -15.92 8.81 13.47
C SER A 103 -16.87 8.92 12.28
N ALA A 104 -18.13 8.53 12.47
CA ALA A 104 -19.17 8.67 11.44
C ALA A 104 -19.30 10.12 10.92
N ALA A 105 -19.07 11.13 11.76
CA ALA A 105 -19.07 12.54 11.38
C ALA A 105 -17.87 12.91 10.49
N GLN A 106 -16.68 12.35 10.74
CA GLN A 106 -15.51 12.53 9.88
C GLN A 106 -15.62 11.75 8.57
N LEU A 107 -16.44 10.69 8.52
CA LEU A 107 -16.77 9.95 7.30
C LEU A 107 -17.91 10.60 6.50
N ALA A 108 -18.61 11.62 7.02
CA ALA A 108 -19.73 12.27 6.35
C ALA A 108 -19.27 13.42 5.44
N SER A 109 -19.75 13.44 4.19
CA SER A 109 -19.56 14.58 3.28
C SER A 109 -20.20 15.85 3.87
N THR A 110 -19.65 17.03 3.55
CA THR A 110 -20.35 18.29 3.82
C THR A 110 -21.67 18.37 3.03
N PRO A 111 -22.67 19.14 3.51
CA PRO A 111 -23.94 19.31 2.82
C PRO A 111 -23.79 19.71 1.35
N ALA A 112 -24.73 19.24 0.51
CA ALA A 112 -24.77 19.65 -0.88
C ALA A 112 -24.92 21.17 -0.99
N GLY A 113 -24.08 21.81 -1.81
CA GLY A 113 -24.03 23.28 -1.94
C GLY A 113 -22.99 23.96 -1.06
N THR A 114 -22.35 23.29 -0.09
CA THR A 114 -21.17 23.86 0.60
C THR A 114 -20.05 24.13 -0.41
N ARG A 115 -19.45 25.33 -0.35
CA ARG A 115 -18.35 25.78 -1.21
C ARG A 115 -17.28 26.47 -0.35
N LEU A 116 -16.09 26.63 -0.93
CA LEU A 116 -15.03 27.49 -0.42
C LEU A 116 -14.99 28.74 -1.30
N ASP A 117 -14.75 29.91 -0.71
CA ASP A 117 -14.78 31.16 -1.45
C ASP A 117 -13.66 31.23 -2.50
N GLY A 118 -14.04 31.31 -3.78
CA GLY A 118 -13.10 31.36 -4.88
C GLY A 118 -12.27 30.08 -5.09
N VAL A 119 -12.81 28.91 -4.72
CA VAL A 119 -12.21 27.59 -5.00
C VAL A 119 -13.25 26.59 -5.49
N ASP A 120 -13.12 26.18 -6.74
CA ASP A 120 -13.79 25.01 -7.32
C ASP A 120 -12.96 23.75 -7.05
N ILE A 121 -13.64 22.65 -6.71
CA ILE A 121 -13.01 21.36 -6.39
C ILE A 121 -13.56 20.30 -7.34
N SER A 122 -12.67 19.64 -8.08
CA SER A 122 -13.00 18.51 -8.95
C SER A 122 -12.19 17.28 -8.54
N ALA A 123 -12.89 16.26 -8.05
CA ALA A 123 -12.33 14.98 -7.63
C ALA A 123 -12.82 13.85 -8.55
N PRO A 124 -12.08 12.73 -8.68
CA PRO A 124 -12.55 11.54 -9.38
C PRO A 124 -13.89 11.02 -8.81
N ALA A 125 -14.76 10.52 -9.69
CA ALA A 125 -16.06 9.96 -9.30
C ALA A 125 -15.94 8.60 -8.57
N SER A 126 -14.88 7.83 -8.87
CA SER A 126 -14.50 6.59 -8.22
C SER A 126 -12.98 6.38 -8.34
N LEU A 127 -12.44 5.49 -7.51
CA LEU A 127 -11.05 5.07 -7.50
C LEU A 127 -10.94 3.56 -7.28
N THR A 128 -9.77 3.00 -7.57
CA THR A 128 -9.40 1.60 -7.25
C THR A 128 -8.24 1.58 -6.26
N MET A 129 -8.11 0.51 -5.47
CA MET A 129 -6.94 0.24 -4.63
C MET A 129 -5.61 0.41 -5.40
N GLY A 130 -4.65 1.12 -4.79
CA GLY A 130 -3.34 1.38 -5.41
C GLY A 130 -3.38 2.27 -6.65
N GLN A 131 -4.49 2.98 -6.91
CA GLN A 131 -4.55 3.98 -7.96
C GLN A 131 -3.89 5.29 -7.50
N ALA A 132 -3.01 5.87 -8.33
CA ALA A 132 -2.66 7.28 -8.25
C ALA A 132 -3.77 8.11 -8.93
N PHE A 133 -4.07 9.31 -8.41
CA PHE A 133 -5.13 10.14 -9.00
C PHE A 133 -4.86 11.63 -8.79
N ILE A 134 -5.53 12.47 -9.58
CA ILE A 134 -5.45 13.93 -9.46
C ILE A 134 -6.79 14.48 -8.99
N MET A 135 -6.76 15.24 -7.89
CA MET A 135 -7.79 16.22 -7.59
C MET A 135 -7.38 17.55 -8.22
N ARG A 136 -8.31 18.21 -8.91
CA ARG A 136 -8.14 19.54 -9.48
C ARG A 136 -8.81 20.57 -8.59
N LEU A 137 -8.14 21.71 -8.44
CA LEU A 137 -8.58 22.87 -7.71
C LEU A 137 -8.43 24.07 -8.65
N SER A 138 -9.45 24.90 -8.78
CA SER A 138 -9.40 26.09 -9.65
C SER A 138 -10.03 27.30 -8.98
N GLY A 139 -9.64 28.51 -9.41
CA GLY A 139 -10.13 29.77 -8.87
C GLY A 139 -9.06 30.58 -8.12
N PRO A 140 -9.37 31.85 -7.74
CA PRO A 140 -8.39 32.80 -7.21
C PRO A 140 -7.74 32.35 -5.89
N ASN A 141 -8.48 31.62 -5.04
CA ASN A 141 -7.99 31.15 -3.74
C ASN A 141 -7.45 29.71 -3.77
N ALA A 142 -7.49 29.03 -4.93
CA ALA A 142 -7.18 27.61 -5.04
C ALA A 142 -5.74 27.24 -4.66
N GLY A 143 -4.78 28.17 -4.75
CA GLY A 143 -3.40 27.98 -4.29
C GLY A 143 -3.23 28.10 -2.77
N ASN A 144 -4.20 28.69 -2.08
CA ASN A 144 -4.14 28.99 -0.64
C ASN A 144 -4.77 27.89 0.22
N VAL A 145 -5.41 26.88 -0.39
CA VAL A 145 -6.04 25.78 0.37
C VAL A 145 -5.01 24.78 0.89
N THR A 146 -5.38 24.07 1.95
CA THR A 146 -4.73 22.83 2.36
C THR A 146 -5.66 21.67 2.04
N VAL A 147 -5.13 20.60 1.44
CA VAL A 147 -5.88 19.35 1.23
C VAL A 147 -5.30 18.24 2.09
N SER A 148 -6.16 17.45 2.73
CA SER A 148 -5.73 16.21 3.39
C SER A 148 -6.70 15.07 3.11
N PHE A 149 -6.29 13.86 3.44
CA PHE A 149 -7.09 12.66 3.23
C PHE A 149 -7.30 11.92 4.56
N PRO A 150 -8.28 12.30 5.38
CA PRO A 150 -8.43 11.74 6.73
C PRO A 150 -8.63 10.22 6.77
N SER A 151 -9.14 9.59 5.70
CA SER A 151 -9.28 8.13 5.67
C SER A 151 -8.01 7.40 5.22
N GLU A 152 -6.93 8.09 4.83
CA GLU A 152 -5.58 7.50 4.75
C GLU A 152 -5.04 7.26 6.16
N VAL A 153 -5.53 6.20 6.80
CA VAL A 153 -5.15 5.71 8.12
C VAL A 153 -5.10 4.18 8.07
N GLY A 154 -4.20 3.57 8.84
CA GLY A 154 -3.96 2.13 8.81
C GLY A 154 -2.46 1.81 8.95
N GLU A 155 -2.16 0.52 9.04
CA GLU A 155 -0.85 -0.03 9.41
C GLU A 155 0.23 0.28 8.36
N ASP A 156 -0.09 0.12 7.08
CA ASP A 156 0.82 0.42 5.97
C ASP A 156 0.95 1.91 5.62
N VAL A 157 0.18 2.83 6.24
CA VAL A 157 0.14 4.25 5.83
C VAL A 157 1.29 5.05 6.46
N ARG A 158 2.24 5.51 5.65
CA ARG A 158 3.46 6.23 6.09
C ARG A 158 3.22 7.62 6.66
N GLU A 159 2.36 8.42 6.05
CA GLU A 159 2.00 9.74 6.56
C GLU A 159 0.47 9.88 6.62
N PRO A 160 -0.17 9.42 7.72
CA PRO A 160 -1.62 9.42 7.85
C PRO A 160 -2.20 10.84 7.91
N ASN A 161 -3.26 11.09 7.12
CA ASN A 161 -3.91 12.40 7.01
C ASN A 161 -2.93 13.57 6.74
N GLU A 162 -1.92 13.34 5.91
CA GLU A 162 -0.93 14.35 5.51
C GLU A 162 -1.59 15.62 4.93
N ARG A 163 -1.08 16.79 5.33
CA ARG A 163 -1.53 18.10 4.83
C ARG A 163 -0.71 18.50 3.60
N LEU A 164 -1.36 18.48 2.44
CA LEU A 164 -0.78 18.76 1.14
C LEU A 164 -1.11 20.19 0.71
N LYS A 165 -0.10 20.86 0.15
CA LYS A 165 -0.28 22.10 -0.60
C LYS A 165 -0.53 21.79 -2.08
N PRO A 166 -1.44 22.50 -2.76
CA PRO A 166 -1.64 22.35 -4.20
C PRO A 166 -0.40 22.74 -5.01
N ILE A 167 -0.16 22.03 -6.10
CA ILE A 167 0.89 22.33 -7.09
C ILE A 167 0.20 22.91 -8.33
N GLY A 168 0.70 24.02 -8.86
CA GLY A 168 0.14 24.70 -10.02
C GLY A 168 0.38 26.22 -9.97
N ALA A 169 -0.30 26.96 -10.83
CA ALA A 169 -0.17 28.41 -10.96
C ALA A 169 -1.39 29.02 -11.68
N ALA A 170 -1.48 30.35 -11.69
CA ALA A 170 -2.46 31.10 -12.49
C ALA A 170 -3.94 30.67 -12.27
N GLY A 171 -4.30 30.33 -11.03
CA GLY A 171 -5.66 29.89 -10.69
C GLY A 171 -5.96 28.42 -10.98
N GLU A 172 -5.00 27.65 -11.48
CA GLU A 172 -5.14 26.22 -11.78
C GLU A 172 -4.15 25.39 -10.96
N TYR A 173 -4.67 24.57 -10.05
CA TYR A 173 -3.87 23.80 -9.09
C TYR A 173 -4.33 22.34 -8.98
N ARG A 174 -3.42 21.49 -8.51
CA ARG A 174 -3.55 20.03 -8.54
C ARG A 174 -3.01 19.42 -7.25
N ILE A 175 -3.66 18.37 -6.78
CA ILE A 175 -3.17 17.50 -5.71
C ILE A 175 -2.97 16.10 -6.29
N LEU A 176 -1.75 15.58 -6.18
CA LEU A 176 -1.43 14.19 -6.46
C LEU A 176 -1.88 13.33 -5.28
N GLY A 177 -3.02 12.67 -5.43
CA GLY A 177 -3.55 11.70 -4.48
C GLY A 177 -3.13 10.26 -4.79
N ARG A 178 -3.38 9.37 -3.84
CA ARG A 178 -3.16 7.92 -3.96
C ARG A 178 -4.22 7.14 -3.20
N VAL A 179 -4.40 5.87 -3.53
CA VAL A 179 -5.17 4.93 -2.74
C VAL A 179 -4.21 3.88 -2.22
N VAL A 180 -4.16 3.67 -0.91
CA VAL A 180 -3.31 2.64 -0.28
C VAL A 180 -3.88 1.26 -0.59
N LEU A 181 -3.02 0.26 -0.82
CA LEU A 181 -3.46 -1.13 -0.98
C LEU A 181 -4.11 -1.65 0.30
N GLY A 182 -5.02 -2.64 0.18
CA GLY A 182 -5.82 -3.13 1.30
C GLY A 182 -6.97 -2.20 1.75
N LYS A 183 -7.01 -0.94 1.28
CA LYS A 183 -8.09 -0.01 1.60
C LYS A 183 -9.29 -0.17 0.66
N THR A 184 -10.36 -0.79 1.17
CA THR A 184 -11.70 -0.85 0.51
C THR A 184 -12.60 0.34 0.86
N THR A 185 -12.27 1.09 1.92
CA THR A 185 -13.14 2.18 2.40
C THR A 185 -13.05 3.41 1.49
N PRO A 186 -14.16 4.15 1.30
CA PRO A 186 -14.14 5.38 0.52
C PRO A 186 -13.03 6.33 0.95
N LEU A 187 -12.32 6.90 -0.03
CA LEU A 187 -11.35 7.94 0.22
C LEU A 187 -12.10 9.20 0.64
N VAL A 188 -11.86 9.64 1.87
CA VAL A 188 -12.37 10.90 2.40
C VAL A 188 -11.30 11.95 2.16
N TYR A 189 -11.70 13.08 1.61
CA TYR A 189 -10.83 14.23 1.43
C TYR A 189 -11.40 15.46 2.13
N GLU A 190 -10.52 16.29 2.66
CA GLU A 190 -10.82 17.59 3.25
C GLU A 190 -10.07 18.66 2.46
N VAL A 191 -10.76 19.72 2.04
CA VAL A 191 -10.17 20.93 1.46
C VAL A 191 -10.50 22.09 2.38
N LYS A 192 -9.48 22.75 2.93
CA LYS A 192 -9.61 23.81 3.93
C LYS A 192 -9.03 25.15 3.42
N LEU A 193 -9.79 26.24 3.59
CA LEU A 193 -9.39 27.62 3.29
C LEU A 193 -9.76 28.51 4.49
N GLY A 194 -8.77 29.04 5.21
CA GLY A 194 -9.05 29.74 6.48
C GLY A 194 -9.82 28.83 7.43
N ASP A 195 -11.01 29.24 7.88
CA ASP A 195 -11.91 28.41 8.69
C ASP A 195 -12.95 27.62 7.87
N GLN A 196 -13.03 27.85 6.56
CA GLN A 196 -13.93 27.13 5.66
C GLN A 196 -13.40 25.73 5.36
N LEU A 197 -14.30 24.74 5.33
CA LEU A 197 -13.98 23.33 5.08
C LEU A 197 -15.02 22.69 4.17
N VAL A 198 -14.56 22.08 3.08
CA VAL A 198 -15.36 21.14 2.27
C VAL A 198 -14.82 19.73 2.49
N ARG A 199 -15.72 18.78 2.77
CA ARG A 199 -15.39 17.36 2.87
C ARG A 199 -16.15 16.55 1.83
N GLY A 200 -15.42 15.76 1.05
CA GLY A 200 -15.99 14.86 0.07
C GLY A 200 -15.54 13.41 0.27
N ARG A 201 -16.20 12.52 -0.47
CA ARG A 201 -15.95 11.07 -0.46
C ARG A 201 -15.84 10.57 -1.89
N ILE A 202 -14.90 9.66 -2.12
CA ILE A 202 -14.72 8.97 -3.40
C ILE A 202 -14.81 7.47 -3.12
N PRO A 203 -15.76 6.73 -3.72
CA PRO A 203 -15.83 5.27 -3.62
C PRO A 203 -14.50 4.63 -4.07
N VAL A 204 -14.05 3.62 -3.32
CA VAL A 204 -12.86 2.84 -3.66
C VAL A 204 -13.28 1.40 -3.93
N THR A 205 -12.91 0.86 -5.09
CA THR A 205 -13.07 -0.57 -5.40
C THR A 205 -11.78 -1.34 -5.11
N ASP A 206 -11.91 -2.61 -4.73
CA ASP A 206 -10.76 -3.51 -4.63
C ASP A 206 -10.25 -3.98 -6.02
N LEU A 207 -9.14 -4.73 -6.01
CA LEU A 207 -8.53 -5.32 -7.22
C LEU A 207 -9.05 -6.73 -7.55
N ASN A 208 -9.97 -7.28 -6.76
CA ASN A 208 -10.53 -8.63 -6.84
C ASN A 208 -9.52 -9.81 -6.87
N GLN A 209 -8.21 -9.60 -6.71
CA GLN A 209 -7.17 -10.64 -6.74
C GLN A 209 -7.24 -11.60 -5.52
N SER A 210 -7.13 -12.90 -5.77
CA SER A 210 -7.00 -13.92 -4.71
C SER A 210 -5.56 -14.04 -4.20
N VAL A 211 -5.33 -14.49 -2.96
CA VAL A 211 -3.97 -14.60 -2.39
C VAL A 211 -3.15 -15.64 -3.16
N GLN A 212 -1.93 -15.26 -3.53
CA GLN A 212 -0.95 -16.13 -4.19
C GLN A 212 0.03 -16.70 -3.15
N HIS A 213 0.28 -18.01 -3.19
CA HIS A 213 1.29 -18.65 -2.33
C HIS A 213 2.55 -18.94 -3.14
N LEU A 214 3.57 -18.09 -3.03
CA LEU A 214 4.81 -18.22 -3.81
C LEU A 214 5.71 -19.36 -3.33
N ASN A 215 5.62 -19.71 -2.04
CA ASN A 215 6.35 -20.83 -1.41
C ASN A 215 7.84 -20.89 -1.81
N LEU A 216 8.52 -19.74 -1.70
CA LEU A 216 9.89 -19.56 -2.16
C LEU A 216 10.85 -20.52 -1.43
N PRO A 217 11.69 -21.29 -2.16
CA PRO A 217 12.68 -22.18 -1.57
C PRO A 217 13.58 -21.47 -0.55
N PRO A 218 14.05 -22.16 0.52
CA PRO A 218 14.88 -21.55 1.58
C PRO A 218 16.10 -20.79 1.08
N LYS A 219 16.73 -21.22 -0.03
CA LYS A 219 17.85 -20.52 -0.67
C LYS A 219 17.51 -19.10 -1.19
N ILE A 220 16.23 -18.79 -1.38
CA ILE A 220 15.72 -17.48 -1.81
C ILE A 220 15.10 -16.76 -0.61
N SER A 221 14.20 -17.42 0.13
CA SER A 221 13.54 -16.83 1.29
C SER A 221 14.49 -16.53 2.47
N GLY A 222 15.69 -17.12 2.48
CA GLY A 222 16.79 -16.82 3.40
C GLY A 222 17.17 -15.35 3.49
N VAL A 223 17.04 -14.58 2.39
CA VAL A 223 17.35 -13.13 2.41
C VAL A 223 16.37 -12.35 3.30
N LEU A 224 15.21 -12.91 3.64
CA LEU A 224 14.27 -12.29 4.58
C LEU A 224 14.77 -12.33 6.03
N GLN A 225 15.83 -13.09 6.35
CA GLN A 225 16.48 -13.11 7.67
C GLN A 225 17.80 -12.31 7.70
N ASP A 226 18.20 -11.67 6.60
CA ASP A 226 19.43 -10.88 6.54
C ASP A 226 19.37 -9.65 7.48
N PRO A 227 20.36 -9.44 8.37
CA PRO A 227 20.34 -8.33 9.32
C PRO A 227 20.44 -6.94 8.67
N GLY A 228 20.97 -6.85 7.43
CA GLY A 228 21.02 -5.62 6.65
C GLY A 228 19.65 -5.11 6.20
N ARG A 229 18.60 -5.92 6.30
CA ARG A 229 17.22 -5.52 5.94
C ARG A 229 16.72 -4.29 6.67
N THR A 230 17.08 -4.12 7.94
CA THR A 230 16.63 -2.97 8.74
C THR A 230 17.22 -1.68 8.20
N ALA A 231 18.50 -1.69 7.81
CA ALA A 231 19.16 -0.53 7.20
C ALA A 231 18.67 -0.27 5.77
N GLU A 232 18.40 -1.32 4.99
CA GLU A 232 17.75 -1.23 3.68
C GLU A 232 16.37 -0.54 3.78
N GLU A 233 15.53 -0.94 4.75
CA GLU A 233 14.20 -0.35 4.92
C GLU A 233 14.28 1.10 5.41
N GLN A 234 15.14 1.40 6.37
CA GLN A 234 15.38 2.78 6.84
C GLN A 234 15.81 3.73 5.70
N LEU A 235 16.67 3.26 4.79
CA LEU A 235 17.10 4.03 3.62
C LEU A 235 15.94 4.28 2.64
N VAL A 236 15.09 3.29 2.43
CA VAL A 236 13.93 3.37 1.54
C VAL A 236 12.85 4.30 2.11
N GLU A 237 12.55 4.21 3.40
CA GLU A 237 11.63 5.13 4.08
C GLU A 237 12.15 6.59 4.08
N ALA A 238 13.46 6.79 4.24
CA ALA A 238 14.07 8.12 4.10
C ALA A 238 13.92 8.71 2.67
N ALA A 239 13.90 7.87 1.64
CA ALA A 239 13.59 8.32 0.28
C ALA A 239 12.11 8.70 0.11
N TYR A 240 11.19 7.99 0.77
CA TYR A 240 9.75 8.26 0.72
C TYR A 240 9.31 9.53 1.47
N ALA A 241 10.07 9.95 2.48
CA ALA A 241 9.83 11.20 3.21
C ALA A 241 10.07 12.47 2.37
N ARG A 242 10.70 12.35 1.19
CA ARG A 242 11.09 13.49 0.36
C ARG A 242 9.87 14.22 -0.23
N ARG A 243 9.95 15.55 -0.27
CA ARG A 243 8.93 16.47 -0.83
C ARG A 243 9.58 17.54 -1.72
N THR A 244 10.39 17.10 -2.67
CA THR A 244 11.05 18.00 -3.64
C THR A 244 10.06 18.53 -4.69
N PRO A 245 10.32 19.68 -5.34
CA PRO A 245 9.51 20.15 -6.47
C PRO A 245 9.50 19.15 -7.62
N GLN A 246 8.41 19.11 -8.38
CA GLN A 246 8.26 18.25 -9.55
C GLN A 246 9.39 18.46 -10.57
N GLN A 247 9.99 17.36 -11.05
CA GLN A 247 11.10 17.38 -12.00
C GLN A 247 10.69 16.92 -13.42
N TRP A 248 9.58 16.20 -13.59
CA TRP A 248 9.14 15.76 -14.92
C TRP A 248 8.32 16.81 -15.67
N LEU A 249 8.56 16.91 -16.99
CA LEU A 249 7.78 17.71 -17.93
C LEU A 249 7.18 16.87 -19.08
N LYS A 250 7.41 15.55 -19.08
CA LYS A 250 7.04 14.62 -20.16
C LYS A 250 6.18 13.47 -19.63
N PRO A 251 5.34 12.83 -20.46
CA PRO A 251 4.63 11.60 -20.08
C PRO A 251 5.60 10.48 -19.71
N PHE A 252 5.28 9.67 -18.70
CA PHE A 252 6.20 8.61 -18.22
C PHE A 252 6.48 7.56 -19.32
N ALA A 253 7.73 7.13 -19.40
CA ALA A 253 8.22 6.10 -20.31
C ALA A 253 8.15 4.69 -19.69
N PRO A 254 8.06 3.63 -20.50
CA PRO A 254 8.42 2.28 -20.06
C PRO A 254 9.86 2.22 -19.53
N ALA A 255 10.08 1.45 -18.46
CA ALA A 255 11.43 1.19 -17.93
C ALA A 255 12.23 0.19 -18.79
N LEU A 256 11.53 -0.61 -19.62
CA LEU A 256 12.09 -1.56 -20.59
C LEU A 256 11.37 -1.38 -21.93
N ASN A 257 12.03 -1.76 -23.02
CA ASN A 257 11.42 -1.92 -24.34
C ASN A 257 10.64 -3.26 -24.47
N THR A 258 9.94 -3.66 -23.40
CA THR A 258 9.11 -4.87 -23.33
C THR A 258 7.80 -4.55 -22.61
N ARG A 259 6.76 -5.37 -22.80
CA ARG A 259 5.52 -5.29 -22.00
C ARG A 259 5.75 -5.98 -20.64
N ALA A 260 5.08 -5.53 -19.58
CA ALA A 260 5.03 -6.27 -18.31
C ALA A 260 4.21 -7.56 -18.51
N VAL A 261 4.64 -8.70 -17.94
CA VAL A 261 3.95 -10.00 -18.22
C VAL A 261 3.97 -11.06 -17.10
N SER A 262 4.45 -10.82 -15.87
CA SER A 262 4.55 -11.94 -14.88
C SER A 262 3.86 -11.77 -13.52
N SER A 263 3.51 -10.56 -13.09
CA SER A 263 2.65 -10.39 -11.91
C SER A 263 1.93 -9.05 -11.96
N SER A 264 0.65 -9.05 -11.57
CA SER A 264 -0.14 -7.83 -11.50
C SER A 264 0.21 -7.03 -10.24
N PHE A 265 0.16 -5.71 -10.36
CA PHE A 265 0.30 -4.82 -9.22
C PHE A 265 -0.85 -5.06 -8.22
N GLY A 266 -0.55 -4.91 -6.94
CA GLY A 266 -1.50 -5.09 -5.84
C GLY A 266 -1.85 -6.56 -5.53
N GLN A 267 -1.27 -7.53 -6.24
CA GLN A 267 -1.48 -8.96 -6.01
C GLN A 267 -1.09 -9.35 -4.56
N PRO A 268 -2.05 -9.76 -3.70
CA PRO A 268 -1.72 -10.25 -2.35
C PRO A 268 -0.98 -11.58 -2.44
N ARG A 269 0.12 -11.73 -1.68
CA ARG A 269 1.02 -12.88 -1.75
C ARG A 269 1.64 -13.26 -0.41
N THR A 270 1.91 -14.55 -0.22
CA THR A 270 2.76 -15.07 0.86
C THR A 270 4.07 -15.61 0.26
N TYR A 271 5.22 -15.25 0.84
CA TYR A 271 6.53 -15.68 0.34
C TYR A 271 6.94 -17.08 0.81
N VAL A 272 6.43 -17.52 1.97
CA VAL A 272 6.64 -18.84 2.57
C VAL A 272 5.29 -19.42 3.01
N ALA A 273 5.21 -20.74 3.19
CA ALA A 273 3.99 -21.41 3.66
C ALA A 273 3.59 -20.89 5.05
N GLY A 274 2.33 -20.48 5.22
CA GLY A 274 1.83 -19.87 6.46
C GLY A 274 2.42 -18.49 6.78
N GLY A 275 3.24 -17.91 5.90
CA GLY A 275 3.84 -16.59 6.09
C GLY A 275 2.83 -15.44 5.93
N PRO A 276 3.21 -14.22 6.34
CA PRO A 276 2.35 -13.05 6.26
C PRO A 276 1.91 -12.76 4.81
N VAL A 277 0.65 -12.33 4.65
CA VAL A 277 0.17 -11.76 3.38
C VAL A 277 0.77 -10.37 3.23
N SER A 278 1.42 -10.14 2.10
CA SER A 278 1.99 -8.87 1.69
C SER A 278 1.52 -8.54 0.27
N TYR A 279 1.51 -7.29 -0.13
CA TYR A 279 1.11 -6.91 -1.48
C TYR A 279 2.29 -6.86 -2.45
N HIS A 280 2.01 -7.15 -3.72
CA HIS A 280 2.93 -6.88 -4.82
C HIS A 280 2.88 -5.39 -5.21
N TYR A 281 3.76 -4.58 -4.63
CA TYR A 281 3.74 -3.11 -4.77
C TYR A 281 4.22 -2.55 -6.12
N GLY A 282 4.52 -3.40 -7.10
CA GLY A 282 5.09 -3.01 -8.39
C GLY A 282 4.58 -3.86 -9.56
N LEU A 283 5.25 -3.76 -10.70
CA LEU A 283 5.07 -4.63 -11.85
C LEU A 283 6.37 -5.34 -12.21
N ASP A 284 6.22 -6.62 -12.56
CA ASP A 284 7.34 -7.46 -12.99
C ASP A 284 7.42 -7.52 -14.52
N TYR A 285 8.61 -7.22 -15.03
CA TYR A 285 8.97 -7.25 -16.45
C TYR A 285 10.01 -8.36 -16.66
N PRO A 286 9.60 -9.58 -17.05
CA PRO A 286 10.52 -10.64 -17.44
C PRO A 286 11.41 -10.17 -18.59
N ALA A 287 12.72 -10.31 -18.43
CA ALA A 287 13.69 -9.98 -19.46
C ALA A 287 15.02 -10.70 -19.16
N PRO A 288 15.84 -11.01 -20.19
CA PRO A 288 17.18 -11.56 -19.97
C PRO A 288 18.05 -10.66 -19.07
N SER A 289 18.88 -11.29 -18.23
CA SER A 289 19.91 -10.57 -17.49
C SER A 289 20.78 -9.75 -18.45
N GLY A 290 21.05 -8.49 -18.11
CA GLY A 290 21.79 -7.56 -18.95
C GLY A 290 20.93 -6.62 -19.80
N THR A 291 19.63 -6.89 -19.99
CA THR A 291 18.69 -6.00 -20.68
C THR A 291 18.71 -4.59 -20.04
N PRO A 292 18.80 -3.50 -20.82
CA PRO A 292 18.84 -2.14 -20.26
C PRO A 292 17.61 -1.81 -19.41
N VAL A 293 17.84 -1.25 -18.22
CA VAL A 293 16.81 -0.62 -17.38
C VAL A 293 16.91 0.89 -17.57
N LEU A 294 15.78 1.53 -17.86
CA LEU A 294 15.67 2.94 -18.21
C LEU A 294 14.92 3.74 -17.14
N ALA A 295 15.33 4.99 -16.91
CA ALA A 295 14.59 5.94 -16.08
C ALA A 295 13.21 6.24 -16.70
N VAL A 296 12.12 6.10 -15.92
CA VAL A 296 10.74 6.28 -16.41
C VAL A 296 10.43 7.75 -16.66
N ASN A 297 11.14 8.66 -15.99
CA ASN A 297 11.06 10.09 -16.23
C ASN A 297 12.30 10.82 -15.71
N ASP A 298 12.35 12.13 -15.94
CA ASP A 298 13.38 13.02 -15.39
C ASP A 298 13.35 13.01 -13.85
N GLY A 299 14.52 13.05 -13.19
CA GLY A 299 14.60 13.06 -11.72
C GLY A 299 16.02 13.03 -11.16
N THR A 300 16.14 12.83 -9.85
CA THR A 300 17.41 12.74 -9.12
C THR A 300 17.54 11.38 -8.43
N VAL A 301 18.65 10.68 -8.61
CA VAL A 301 18.91 9.37 -7.98
C VAL A 301 19.12 9.56 -6.49
N VAL A 302 18.31 8.90 -5.66
CA VAL A 302 18.34 8.98 -4.19
C VAL A 302 18.78 7.69 -3.52
N ILE A 303 18.67 6.56 -4.21
CA ILE A 303 19.27 5.27 -3.80
C ILE A 303 19.96 4.65 -5.02
N ALA A 304 21.17 4.14 -4.84
CA ALA A 304 21.91 3.36 -5.83
C ALA A 304 22.88 2.44 -5.09
N GLY A 305 22.68 1.11 -5.15
CA GLY A 305 23.53 0.17 -4.42
C GLY A 305 22.99 -1.26 -4.41
N LYS A 306 23.63 -2.13 -3.64
CA LYS A 306 23.24 -3.54 -3.44
C LYS A 306 22.69 -3.72 -2.02
N TYR A 307 21.49 -4.30 -1.91
CA TYR A 307 20.76 -4.51 -0.67
C TYR A 307 20.19 -5.93 -0.58
N PRO A 308 19.88 -6.45 0.63
CA PRO A 308 19.46 -7.85 0.81
C PRO A 308 18.18 -8.25 0.06
N VAL A 309 17.08 -7.51 0.19
CA VAL A 309 15.78 -7.90 -0.39
C VAL A 309 15.61 -7.36 -1.80
N ARG A 310 15.81 -6.05 -2.00
CA ARG A 310 15.60 -5.38 -3.28
C ARG A 310 16.74 -5.61 -4.27
N GLY A 311 17.82 -6.27 -3.83
CA GLY A 311 18.98 -6.61 -4.66
C GLY A 311 19.77 -5.36 -5.03
N ASN A 312 20.31 -5.33 -6.25
CA ASN A 312 20.80 -4.10 -6.84
C ASN A 312 19.62 -3.17 -7.13
N LEU A 313 19.52 -2.10 -6.35
CA LEU A 313 18.43 -1.14 -6.34
C LEU A 313 18.90 0.21 -6.90
N VAL A 314 18.05 0.82 -7.73
CA VAL A 314 18.06 2.26 -7.97
C VAL A 314 16.71 2.83 -7.52
N ALA A 315 16.71 4.00 -6.90
CA ALA A 315 15.50 4.79 -6.67
C ALA A 315 15.70 6.23 -7.16
N ILE A 316 14.71 6.77 -7.87
CA ILE A 316 14.73 8.12 -8.44
C ILE A 316 13.63 8.95 -7.81
N ASP A 317 14.00 10.08 -7.20
CA ASP A 317 13.11 11.14 -6.76
C ASP A 317 12.73 12.01 -7.96
N HIS A 318 11.45 11.93 -8.36
CA HIS A 318 10.86 12.70 -9.45
C HIS A 318 10.21 14.01 -8.97
N GLY A 319 10.16 14.27 -7.66
CA GLY A 319 9.44 15.40 -7.08
C GLY A 319 7.95 15.16 -6.87
N ALA A 320 7.26 16.15 -6.28
CA ALA A 320 5.88 16.06 -5.81
C ALA A 320 5.60 14.86 -4.86
N GLY A 321 6.66 14.31 -4.24
CA GLY A 321 6.61 13.10 -3.43
C GLY A 321 6.55 11.79 -4.24
N LEU A 322 6.82 11.81 -5.54
CA LEU A 322 6.88 10.61 -6.38
C LEU A 322 8.30 10.04 -6.45
N ILE A 323 8.46 8.78 -6.04
CA ILE A 323 9.68 7.98 -6.19
C ILE A 323 9.41 6.81 -7.13
N SER A 324 10.30 6.52 -8.08
CA SER A 324 10.33 5.23 -8.80
C SER A 324 11.46 4.36 -8.29
N LEU A 325 11.28 3.04 -8.26
CA LEU A 325 12.27 2.09 -7.75
C LEU A 325 12.47 0.90 -8.70
N TYR A 326 13.72 0.47 -8.85
CA TYR A 326 14.18 -0.49 -9.84
C TYR A 326 14.99 -1.59 -9.18
N PHE A 327 14.36 -2.73 -8.91
CA PHE A 327 14.92 -3.80 -8.08
C PHE A 327 15.69 -4.84 -8.91
N HIS A 328 16.35 -5.76 -8.21
CA HIS A 328 16.87 -7.06 -8.69
C HIS A 328 17.92 -6.98 -9.80
N GLN A 329 18.45 -5.80 -10.10
CA GLN A 329 19.31 -5.55 -11.25
C GLN A 329 20.59 -6.43 -11.24
N SER A 330 21.17 -6.71 -12.41
CA SER A 330 22.51 -7.32 -12.49
C SER A 330 23.61 -6.29 -12.29
N ARG A 331 23.35 -5.04 -12.70
CA ARG A 331 24.30 -3.93 -12.60
C ARG A 331 23.57 -2.60 -12.43
N VAL A 332 24.06 -1.77 -11.51
CA VAL A 332 23.71 -0.34 -11.39
C VAL A 332 24.73 0.48 -12.19
N LEU A 333 24.27 1.53 -12.88
CA LEU A 333 25.10 2.41 -13.73
C LEU A 333 25.05 3.89 -13.32
N VAL A 334 24.36 4.22 -12.23
CA VAL A 334 24.23 5.58 -11.66
C VAL A 334 24.61 5.57 -10.18
N LYS A 335 24.88 6.75 -9.62
CA LYS A 335 25.15 6.96 -8.19
C LYS A 335 24.15 7.94 -7.57
N VAL A 336 24.03 7.90 -6.23
CA VAL A 336 23.21 8.87 -5.48
C VAL A 336 23.68 10.30 -5.80
N GLY A 337 22.72 11.19 -6.06
CA GLY A 337 22.96 12.57 -6.49
C GLY A 337 23.01 12.78 -8.00
N ASP A 338 23.09 11.73 -8.82
CA ASP A 338 22.99 11.87 -10.28
C ASP A 338 21.62 12.41 -10.68
N ARG A 339 21.60 13.45 -11.52
CA ARG A 339 20.40 13.81 -12.29
C ARG A 339 20.29 12.88 -13.49
N VAL A 340 19.09 12.36 -13.71
CA VAL A 340 18.79 11.45 -14.82
C VAL A 340 17.63 11.98 -15.64
N VAL A 341 17.67 11.73 -16.95
CA VAL A 341 16.59 12.10 -17.87
C VAL A 341 15.76 10.88 -18.28
N ARG A 342 14.50 11.12 -18.64
CA ARG A 342 13.56 10.12 -19.16
C ARG A 342 14.19 9.29 -20.28
N GLY A 343 14.22 7.97 -20.10
CA GLY A 343 14.80 7.01 -21.05
C GLY A 343 16.31 6.79 -20.90
N GLN A 344 17.00 7.49 -20.00
CA GLN A 344 18.41 7.24 -19.69
C GLN A 344 18.59 5.84 -19.11
N LYS A 345 19.59 5.09 -19.60
CA LYS A 345 19.96 3.79 -19.03
C LYS A 345 20.58 3.99 -17.64
N ILE A 346 19.91 3.47 -16.61
CA ILE A 346 20.31 3.54 -15.20
C ILE A 346 20.90 2.23 -14.66
N GLY A 347 20.72 1.13 -15.40
CA GLY A 347 21.25 -0.17 -15.02
C GLY A 347 20.86 -1.28 -15.99
N GLN A 348 20.83 -2.51 -15.49
CA GLN A 348 20.57 -3.72 -16.27
C GLN A 348 19.76 -4.74 -15.47
N VAL A 349 18.79 -5.39 -16.12
CA VAL A 349 17.96 -6.47 -15.56
C VAL A 349 18.84 -7.58 -14.98
N GLY A 350 18.38 -8.22 -13.90
CA GLY A 350 19.06 -9.34 -13.26
C GLY A 350 18.13 -10.12 -12.34
N SER A 351 18.72 -10.84 -11.39
CA SER A 351 18.02 -11.68 -10.41
C SER A 351 18.64 -11.58 -9.01
N THR A 352 19.05 -10.38 -8.59
CA THR A 352 19.69 -10.16 -7.28
C THR A 352 18.67 -9.93 -6.15
N GLY A 353 19.02 -10.28 -4.91
CA GLY A 353 18.11 -10.16 -3.75
C GLY A 353 17.00 -11.23 -3.75
N LEU A 354 15.81 -10.86 -3.29
CA LEU A 354 14.62 -11.73 -3.23
C LEU A 354 14.00 -11.95 -4.62
N SER A 355 14.69 -12.69 -5.49
CA SER A 355 14.23 -13.00 -6.84
C SER A 355 14.37 -14.50 -7.17
N ALA A 356 13.42 -15.01 -7.96
CA ALA A 356 13.42 -16.38 -8.47
C ALA A 356 13.87 -16.50 -9.93
N GLY A 357 14.20 -15.39 -10.61
CA GLY A 357 14.71 -15.38 -11.98
C GLY A 357 14.83 -13.98 -12.59
N PRO A 358 15.45 -13.83 -13.77
CA PRO A 358 15.70 -12.52 -14.39
C PRO A 358 14.43 -11.72 -14.70
N HIS A 359 14.26 -10.57 -14.03
CA HIS A 359 13.20 -9.60 -14.28
C HIS A 359 13.60 -8.21 -13.74
N LEU A 360 12.96 -7.15 -14.23
CA LEU A 360 12.84 -5.91 -13.47
C LEU A 360 11.56 -5.96 -12.65
N HIS A 361 11.65 -5.72 -11.34
CA HIS A 361 10.52 -5.28 -10.55
C HIS A 361 10.56 -3.75 -10.42
N LEU A 362 9.51 -3.08 -10.90
CA LEU A 362 9.36 -1.63 -10.92
C LEU A 362 8.25 -1.20 -9.97
N GLU A 363 8.56 -0.34 -9.00
CA GLU A 363 7.55 0.30 -8.16
C GLU A 363 7.39 1.79 -8.51
N MET A 364 6.17 2.30 -8.38
CA MET A 364 5.85 3.74 -8.43
C MET A 364 5.22 4.15 -7.10
N ARG A 365 5.95 4.93 -6.30
CA ARG A 365 5.59 5.27 -4.92
C ARG A 365 5.19 6.74 -4.82
N VAL A 366 3.92 7.01 -4.53
CA VAL A 366 3.49 8.37 -4.16
C VAL A 366 3.57 8.46 -2.64
N ARG A 367 4.46 9.30 -2.12
CA ARG A 367 4.66 9.54 -0.68
C ARG A 367 4.76 8.21 0.09
N GLY A 368 5.61 7.33 -0.48
CA GLY A 368 5.91 5.97 -0.03
C GLY A 368 4.87 4.88 -0.32
N GLU A 369 3.66 5.22 -0.73
CA GLU A 369 2.61 4.23 -0.97
C GLU A 369 2.62 3.71 -2.41
N GLY A 370 2.50 2.39 -2.53
CA GLY A 370 2.48 1.69 -3.81
C GLY A 370 1.31 2.13 -4.68
N THR A 371 1.63 2.60 -5.88
CA THR A 371 0.66 2.90 -6.93
C THR A 371 0.98 2.13 -8.20
N ASN A 372 -0.05 1.72 -8.94
CA ASN A 372 0.09 0.87 -10.11
C ASN A 372 1.00 1.51 -11.18
N PRO A 373 2.21 0.98 -11.47
CA PRO A 373 3.11 1.54 -12.47
C PRO A 373 2.47 1.67 -13.87
N GLN A 374 1.53 0.79 -14.22
CA GLN A 374 0.82 0.85 -15.51
C GLN A 374 -0.01 2.13 -15.65
N ASP A 375 -0.54 2.68 -14.56
CA ASP A 375 -1.31 3.93 -14.58
C ASP A 375 -0.45 5.15 -14.90
N TRP A 376 0.87 5.05 -14.74
CA TRP A 376 1.79 6.14 -15.03
C TRP A 376 2.15 6.24 -16.51
N LEU A 377 2.30 5.10 -17.19
CA LEU A 377 2.84 5.00 -18.54
C LEU A 377 2.03 5.80 -19.56
N GLY A 378 2.72 6.60 -20.37
CA GLY A 378 2.11 7.41 -21.43
C GLY A 378 1.26 8.59 -20.94
N ARG A 379 1.07 8.77 -19.62
CA ARG A 379 0.32 9.90 -19.05
C ARG A 379 1.25 11.01 -18.59
N LEU A 380 0.89 12.26 -18.91
CA LEU A 380 1.46 13.44 -18.26
C LEU A 380 0.72 13.67 -16.95
N TRP A 381 1.37 13.31 -15.84
CA TRP A 381 0.96 13.70 -14.49
C TRP A 381 1.22 15.20 -14.30
N PRO A 382 0.46 15.89 -13.43
CA PRO A 382 0.05 17.28 -13.58
C PRO A 382 1.21 18.26 -13.78
N ARG A 383 0.89 19.42 -14.32
CA ARG A 383 1.78 20.58 -14.43
C ARG A 383 1.32 21.65 -13.44
#